data_AF-A0A846P376-F1
#
_entry.id   AF-A0A846P376-F1
#
_cell.length_a   1.000
_cell.length_b   1.000
_cell.length_c   1.000
_cell.angle_alpha   90.00
_cell.angle_beta   90.00
_cell.angle_gamma   90.00
#
_symmetry.space_group_name_H-M   'P 1'
#
loop_
_entity.id
_entity.type
_entity.pdbx_description
1 polymer ?
#
loop_
_entity_poly.entity_id
_entity_poly.type
_entity_poly.pdbx_seq_one_letter_code
_entity_poly.pdbx_strand_id
1 'polypeptide(L)'
;MKRKTTISIVLLVIALAVIVVLGTQIRRLFRPAESDEAVGGSNLLTQKAYATWREFFSSNAPDRTARKKVVFIGIDGADWSIINPMINEGFLPSFAKLKREGSYGILRSTECFYSLPAWVSMMTGCLPEKTGVYTFGMWSREEQEFLPVRSIDVRTPSVWDAASYAVKRTAAINVPCTSPVRDINGIMISGMMTPITLGDRTGYLLQFKKLSGSQSNAKTPQSFSPVLQAPLAFSHNHFEFLLYDTTDDRTVNHDHVRVTLSQQLEGSLYKIPKQSYNIPLGMFSPWLKINVQKDDRIEKGWCKVRILPFNNPQYPHIARFSHILFATGDTDVRFTHPDSLADVLQKQLDYYFPSRFLDREIIPSLTKDGARAASFLYRYDDWDLFLFVFTQTDNIQHLDGASGYTKLVYREIDRFLGELMVQLPKKQHPYHRFRSRLQGIYVRH
;
A
#
# COMPACT_ATOMS: atom_id res chain seq x y z
N MET A 1 -12.53 -38.33 -7.25
CA MET A 1 -13.07 -37.23 -8.08
C MET A 1 -12.12 -36.03 -8.08
N LYS A 2 -11.61 -35.57 -9.23
CA LYS A 2 -10.81 -34.34 -9.33
C LYS A 2 -11.75 -33.11 -9.30
N ARG A 3 -11.65 -32.26 -8.27
CA ARG A 3 -12.46 -31.04 -8.14
C ARG A 3 -12.07 -30.02 -9.24
N LYS A 4 -13.06 -29.48 -9.96
CA LYS A 4 -12.85 -28.41 -10.96
C LYS A 4 -12.93 -27.04 -10.28
N THR A 5 -11.79 -26.43 -10.01
CA THR A 5 -11.70 -25.05 -9.50
C THR A 5 -11.55 -24.09 -10.68
N THR A 6 -12.48 -23.14 -10.82
CA THR A 6 -12.41 -22.09 -11.86
C THR A 6 -12.10 -20.76 -11.19
N ILE A 7 -11.04 -20.08 -11.64
CA ILE A 7 -10.66 -18.73 -11.19
C ILE A 7 -10.90 -17.71 -12.30
N SER A 8 -11.54 -16.60 -11.93
CA SER A 8 -11.60 -15.38 -12.73
C SER A 8 -10.63 -14.36 -12.15
N ILE A 9 -9.71 -13.88 -12.98
CA ILE A 9 -8.86 -12.71 -12.68
C ILE A 9 -9.62 -11.49 -13.20
N VAL A 10 -9.83 -10.49 -12.34
CA VAL A 10 -10.30 -9.17 -12.74
C VAL A 10 -9.18 -8.19 -12.44
N LEU A 11 -8.44 -7.81 -13.48
CA LEU A 11 -7.53 -6.67 -13.43
C LEU A 11 -8.32 -5.45 -13.91
N LEU A 12 -8.61 -4.51 -13.00
CA LEU A 12 -9.26 -3.26 -13.35
C LEU A 12 -8.21 -2.15 -13.44
N VAL A 13 -8.12 -1.51 -14.61
CA VAL A 13 -7.31 -0.32 -14.88
C VAL A 13 -8.31 0.79 -15.19
N ILE A 14 -8.24 1.92 -14.48
CA ILE A 14 -9.27 2.96 -14.52
C ILE A 14 -8.76 4.15 -15.33
N ALA A 15 -9.15 4.17 -16.60
CA ALA A 15 -9.19 5.34 -17.47
C ALA A 15 -10.66 5.63 -17.81
N LEU A 16 -11.10 6.90 -17.79
CA LEU A 16 -12.51 7.36 -17.84
C LEU A 16 -13.34 6.96 -19.11
N ALA A 17 -14.68 6.79 -18.94
CA ALA A 17 -15.78 6.43 -19.90
C ALA A 17 -16.02 4.92 -20.22
N VAL A 18 -17.23 4.33 -20.33
CA VAL A 18 -18.65 4.79 -20.16
C VAL A 18 -19.63 3.61 -19.82
N ILE A 19 -20.62 3.85 -18.93
CA ILE A 19 -21.96 3.20 -18.69
C ILE A 19 -22.19 1.67 -18.47
N VAL A 20 -22.65 1.37 -17.24
CA VAL A 20 -23.77 0.51 -16.74
C VAL A 20 -24.56 -0.43 -17.67
N VAL A 21 -24.62 -1.74 -17.32
CA VAL A 21 -25.87 -2.55 -17.27
C VAL A 21 -25.79 -3.62 -16.16
N LEU A 22 -26.55 -3.46 -15.06
CA LEU A 22 -26.95 -4.53 -14.11
C LEU A 22 -27.88 -4.04 -12.98
N GLY A 23 -27.95 -2.73 -12.73
CA GLY A 23 -28.75 -2.14 -11.64
C GLY A 23 -30.28 -2.21 -11.78
N THR A 24 -30.83 -2.78 -12.85
CA THR A 24 -32.28 -2.80 -13.13
C THR A 24 -33.08 -3.78 -12.28
N GLN A 25 -32.48 -4.86 -11.76
CA GLN A 25 -33.21 -5.81 -10.90
C GLN A 25 -33.24 -5.42 -9.40
N ILE A 26 -32.35 -4.53 -8.94
CA ILE A 26 -32.28 -4.12 -7.52
C ILE A 26 -33.22 -2.94 -7.19
N ARG A 27 -33.72 -2.21 -8.21
CA ARG A 27 -34.57 -1.01 -8.04
C ARG A 27 -35.93 -1.24 -7.36
N ARG A 28 -36.38 -2.48 -7.15
CA ARG A 28 -37.68 -2.78 -6.50
C ARG A 28 -37.63 -2.88 -4.97
N LEU A 29 -36.45 -2.86 -4.34
CA LEU A 29 -36.30 -3.09 -2.89
C LEU A 29 -36.12 -1.83 -2.02
N PHE A 30 -36.03 -0.63 -2.61
CA PHE A 30 -35.77 0.60 -1.85
C PHE A 30 -36.63 1.77 -2.33
N ARG A 31 -37.78 1.97 -1.68
CA ARG A 31 -38.36 3.33 -1.51
C ARG A 31 -37.71 3.95 -0.26
N PRO A 32 -37.29 5.22 -0.29
CA PRO A 32 -36.95 5.92 0.94
C PRO A 32 -38.23 6.16 1.75
N ALA A 33 -38.16 5.90 3.05
CA ALA A 33 -39.05 6.50 4.04
C ALA A 33 -38.33 7.71 4.64
N GLU A 34 -39.08 8.75 4.96
CA GLU A 34 -38.57 10.01 5.52
C GLU A 34 -38.13 9.85 6.99
N SER A 35 -37.34 10.82 7.47
CA SER A 35 -37.09 11.21 8.89
C SER A 35 -37.09 10.10 9.97
N ASP A 36 -36.01 9.84 10.72
CA ASP A 36 -35.41 10.84 11.62
C ASP A 36 -34.07 10.38 12.26
N GLU A 37 -33.47 11.33 13.00
CA GLU A 37 -32.44 11.21 14.04
C GLU A 37 -31.07 10.58 13.68
N ALA A 38 -30.03 11.42 13.78
CA ALA A 38 -28.64 11.03 13.71
C ALA A 38 -27.99 11.15 15.10
N VAL A 39 -27.47 10.02 15.62
CA VAL A 39 -26.64 9.97 16.82
C VAL A 39 -25.46 9.02 16.56
N GLY A 40 -24.23 9.51 16.77
CA GLY A 40 -23.06 8.79 17.32
C GLY A 40 -22.62 7.42 16.77
N GLY A 41 -23.24 6.90 15.71
CA GLY A 41 -22.96 5.57 15.16
C GLY A 41 -23.35 5.52 13.69
N SER A 42 -23.06 4.39 13.02
CA SER A 42 -23.47 4.20 11.62
C SER A 42 -24.97 4.48 11.49
N ASN A 43 -25.34 5.45 10.65
CA ASN A 43 -26.71 5.95 10.49
C ASN A 43 -27.72 4.77 10.35
N LEU A 44 -28.94 4.93 10.89
CA LEU A 44 -30.00 3.92 10.84
C LEU A 44 -30.20 3.31 9.44
N LEU A 45 -30.03 4.09 8.37
CA LEU A 45 -30.06 3.62 6.98
C LEU A 45 -28.93 2.62 6.66
N THR A 46 -27.71 2.89 7.14
CA THR A 46 -26.56 1.98 7.04
C THR A 46 -26.83 0.69 7.81
N GLN A 47 -27.31 0.78 9.06
CA GLN A 47 -27.63 -0.41 9.87
C GLN A 47 -28.69 -1.28 9.19
N LYS A 48 -29.78 -0.67 8.69
CA LYS A 48 -30.82 -1.35 7.89
C LYS A 48 -30.22 -2.04 6.67
N ALA A 49 -29.37 -1.36 5.89
CA ALA A 49 -28.75 -1.95 4.69
C ALA A 49 -27.88 -3.19 5.00
N TYR A 50 -27.10 -3.15 6.09
CA TYR A 50 -26.28 -4.30 6.52
C TYR A 50 -27.14 -5.43 7.09
N ALA A 51 -28.22 -5.12 7.82
CA ALA A 51 -29.18 -6.11 8.32
C ALA A 51 -29.90 -6.84 7.18
N THR A 52 -30.43 -6.10 6.19
CA THR A 52 -31.09 -6.68 5.00
C THR A 52 -30.16 -7.60 4.22
N TRP A 53 -28.87 -7.25 4.08
CA TRP A 53 -27.90 -8.14 3.42
C TRP A 53 -27.62 -9.41 4.24
N ARG A 54 -27.47 -9.28 5.55
CA ARG A 54 -27.27 -10.42 6.45
C ARG A 54 -28.43 -11.40 6.37
N GLU A 55 -29.67 -10.90 6.45
CA GLU A 55 -30.91 -11.67 6.32
C GLU A 55 -31.03 -12.34 4.94
N PHE A 56 -30.76 -11.60 3.87
CA PHE A 56 -30.78 -12.15 2.51
C PHE A 56 -29.82 -13.33 2.36
N PHE A 57 -28.57 -13.20 2.82
CA PHE A 57 -27.56 -14.25 2.69
C PHE A 57 -27.74 -15.40 3.69
N SER A 58 -28.31 -15.18 4.89
CA SER A 58 -28.67 -16.28 5.78
C SER A 58 -29.80 -17.14 5.21
N SER A 59 -30.79 -16.50 4.55
CA SER A 59 -31.93 -17.18 3.94
C SER A 59 -31.63 -17.80 2.57
N ASN A 60 -30.57 -17.35 1.90
CA ASN A 60 -30.16 -17.80 0.55
C ASN A 60 -28.69 -18.27 0.53
N ALA A 61 -28.25 -18.97 1.58
CA ALA A 61 -26.86 -19.39 1.73
C ALA A 61 -26.39 -20.21 0.50
N PRO A 62 -25.40 -19.71 -0.28
CA PRO A 62 -25.08 -20.30 -1.58
C PRO A 62 -24.40 -21.66 -1.44
N ASP A 63 -24.68 -22.55 -2.39
CA ASP A 63 -24.07 -23.88 -2.46
C ASP A 63 -22.53 -23.81 -2.31
N ARG A 64 -22.03 -24.64 -1.40
CA ARG A 64 -20.62 -24.74 -1.01
C ARG A 64 -19.82 -25.69 -1.90
N THR A 65 -20.47 -26.50 -2.75
CA THR A 65 -19.78 -27.55 -3.52
C THR A 65 -18.89 -27.02 -4.66
N ALA A 66 -19.23 -25.87 -5.25
CA ALA A 66 -18.52 -25.27 -6.38
C ALA A 66 -17.72 -24.01 -5.97
N ARG A 67 -16.47 -24.20 -5.53
CA ARG A 67 -15.59 -23.11 -5.11
C ARG A 67 -14.97 -22.37 -6.31
N LYS A 68 -15.44 -21.15 -6.58
CA LYS A 68 -14.79 -20.20 -7.50
C LYS A 68 -13.97 -19.22 -6.67
N LYS A 69 -12.66 -19.17 -6.89
CA LYS A 69 -11.81 -18.14 -6.30
C LYS A 69 -11.78 -16.91 -7.19
N VAL A 70 -11.73 -15.72 -6.58
CA VAL A 70 -11.58 -14.43 -7.24
C VAL A 70 -10.40 -13.71 -6.63
N VAL A 71 -9.51 -13.22 -7.48
CA VAL A 71 -8.39 -12.38 -7.09
C VAL A 71 -8.55 -11.03 -7.80
N PHE A 72 -8.64 -9.99 -6.99
CA PHE A 72 -8.77 -8.59 -7.41
C PHE A 72 -7.51 -7.85 -6.99
N ILE A 73 -6.74 -7.37 -7.97
CA ILE A 73 -5.61 -6.48 -7.72
C ILE A 73 -6.00 -5.09 -8.21
N GLY A 74 -6.14 -4.17 -7.26
CA GLY A 74 -6.38 -2.76 -7.50
C GLY A 74 -5.07 -1.99 -7.66
N ILE A 75 -5.07 -1.00 -8.55
CA ILE A 75 -3.93 -0.11 -8.78
C ILE A 75 -4.49 1.32 -8.89
N ASP A 76 -4.16 2.16 -7.92
CA ASP A 76 -4.72 3.51 -7.80
C ASP A 76 -4.07 4.46 -8.80
N GLY A 77 -4.84 5.41 -9.35
CA GLY A 77 -4.38 6.31 -10.42
C GLY A 77 -3.89 5.58 -11.70
N ALA A 78 -4.30 4.33 -11.94
CA ALA A 78 -3.77 3.53 -13.05
C ALA A 78 -4.46 3.82 -14.39
N ASP A 79 -3.81 4.61 -15.25
CA ASP A 79 -4.31 4.98 -16.57
C ASP A 79 -3.61 4.24 -17.73
N TRP A 80 -4.37 3.95 -18.79
CA TRP A 80 -3.87 3.25 -19.99
C TRP A 80 -2.89 4.08 -20.82
N SER A 81 -2.94 5.41 -20.78
CA SER A 81 -1.95 6.31 -21.42
C SER A 81 -0.56 6.19 -20.80
N ILE A 82 -0.47 5.76 -19.54
CA ILE A 82 0.79 5.50 -18.82
C ILE A 82 1.25 4.07 -19.06
N ILE A 83 0.33 3.10 -18.95
CA ILE A 83 0.65 1.66 -19.06
C ILE A 83 0.98 1.24 -20.50
N ASN A 84 0.26 1.75 -21.52
CA ASN A 84 0.47 1.31 -22.90
C ASN A 84 1.87 1.64 -23.48
N PRO A 85 2.45 2.85 -23.29
CA PRO A 85 3.82 3.12 -23.70
C PRO A 85 4.83 2.13 -23.08
N MET A 86 4.72 1.86 -21.78
CA MET A 86 5.61 0.91 -21.11
C MET A 86 5.39 -0.55 -21.56
N ILE A 87 4.17 -0.95 -21.95
CA ILE A 87 3.92 -2.23 -22.61
C ILE A 87 4.63 -2.28 -23.98
N ASN A 88 4.53 -1.21 -24.77
CA ASN A 88 5.11 -1.13 -26.11
C ASN A 88 6.65 -1.10 -26.07
N GLU A 89 7.24 -0.50 -25.03
CA GLU A 89 8.68 -0.56 -24.71
C GLU A 89 9.14 -1.95 -24.20
N GLY A 90 8.23 -2.91 -24.03
CA GLY A 90 8.54 -4.24 -23.48
C GLY A 90 8.77 -4.27 -21.96
N PHE A 91 8.53 -3.16 -21.26
CA PHE A 91 8.87 -2.95 -19.86
C PHE A 91 7.85 -3.54 -18.87
N LEU A 92 6.61 -3.79 -19.33
CA LEU A 92 5.51 -4.39 -18.55
C LEU A 92 4.98 -5.71 -19.17
N PRO A 93 5.78 -6.79 -19.18
CA PRO A 93 5.43 -8.05 -19.84
C PRO A 93 4.23 -8.78 -19.22
N SER A 94 3.99 -8.64 -17.91
CA SER A 94 2.86 -9.28 -17.22
C SER A 94 1.55 -8.54 -17.49
N PHE A 95 1.54 -7.20 -17.53
CA PHE A 95 0.41 -6.43 -18.03
C PHE A 95 0.13 -6.73 -19.50
N ALA A 96 1.16 -6.79 -20.35
CA ALA A 96 1.03 -7.15 -21.76
C ALA A 96 0.39 -8.54 -21.92
N LYS A 97 0.80 -9.52 -21.11
CA LYS A 97 0.22 -10.86 -21.06
C LYS A 97 -1.25 -10.84 -20.64
N LEU A 98 -1.58 -10.15 -19.54
CA LEU A 98 -2.96 -10.02 -19.04
C LEU A 98 -3.88 -9.36 -20.09
N LYS A 99 -3.39 -8.32 -20.77
CA LYS A 99 -4.08 -7.64 -21.87
C LYS A 99 -4.34 -8.56 -23.07
N ARG A 100 -3.35 -9.39 -23.44
CA ARG A 100 -3.41 -10.32 -24.58
C ARG A 100 -4.28 -11.56 -24.33
N GLU A 101 -4.23 -12.12 -23.12
CA GLU A 101 -4.90 -13.37 -22.78
C GLU A 101 -6.28 -13.17 -22.14
N GLY A 102 -6.50 -12.04 -21.48
CA GLY A 102 -7.72 -11.73 -20.73
C GLY A 102 -8.74 -10.89 -21.50
N SER A 103 -9.22 -9.83 -20.84
CA SER A 103 -10.11 -8.82 -21.41
C SER A 103 -9.78 -7.48 -20.75
N TYR A 104 -9.72 -6.41 -21.53
CA TYR A 104 -9.37 -5.08 -21.06
C TYR A 104 -10.27 -4.02 -21.73
N GLY A 105 -10.35 -2.85 -21.13
CA GLY A 105 -11.14 -1.73 -21.64
C GLY A 105 -10.88 -0.45 -20.86
N ILE A 106 -11.49 0.63 -21.33
CA ILE A 106 -11.61 1.93 -20.66
C ILE A 106 -12.98 1.93 -19.95
N LEU A 107 -13.09 2.55 -18.77
CA LEU A 107 -14.26 2.44 -17.87
C LEU A 107 -14.64 3.80 -17.26
N ARG A 108 -15.94 4.11 -17.11
CA ARG A 108 -16.32 5.32 -16.37
C ARG A 108 -15.99 5.19 -14.89
N SER A 109 -15.18 6.12 -14.40
CA SER A 109 -15.13 6.45 -12.98
C SER A 109 -16.42 7.18 -12.55
N THR A 110 -16.48 7.55 -11.28
CA THR A 110 -17.50 8.44 -10.74
C THR A 110 -17.35 9.87 -11.27
N GLU A 111 -18.45 10.63 -11.35
CA GLU A 111 -18.43 12.07 -11.68
C GLU A 111 -17.71 12.88 -10.58
N CYS A 112 -17.64 12.37 -9.35
CA CYS A 112 -16.70 12.83 -8.33
C CYS A 112 -15.30 12.26 -8.66
N PHE A 113 -14.43 13.05 -9.28
CA PHE A 113 -13.09 12.65 -9.76
C PHE A 113 -12.02 12.46 -8.67
N TYR A 114 -12.43 12.11 -7.44
CA TYR A 114 -11.51 11.76 -6.35
C TYR A 114 -11.38 10.24 -6.22
N SER A 115 -10.22 9.75 -5.78
CA SER A 115 -9.98 8.31 -5.62
C SER A 115 -10.97 7.69 -4.62
N LEU A 116 -11.26 8.35 -3.49
CA LEU A 116 -12.11 7.77 -2.43
C LEU A 116 -13.55 7.44 -2.89
N PRO A 117 -14.32 8.35 -3.53
CA PRO A 117 -15.60 8.02 -4.16
C PRO A 117 -15.52 6.89 -5.18
N ALA A 118 -14.49 6.87 -6.03
CA ALA A 118 -14.31 5.84 -7.05
C ALA A 118 -14.08 4.44 -6.42
N TRP A 119 -13.19 4.34 -5.43
CA TRP A 119 -12.93 3.10 -4.68
C TRP A 119 -14.18 2.61 -3.94
N VAL A 120 -14.84 3.49 -3.18
CA VAL A 120 -16.07 3.13 -2.44
C VAL A 120 -17.16 2.68 -3.41
N SER A 121 -17.33 3.36 -4.54
CA SER A 121 -18.34 2.99 -5.55
C SER A 121 -18.04 1.65 -6.22
N MET A 122 -16.77 1.37 -6.51
CA MET A 122 -16.33 0.10 -7.08
C MET A 122 -16.51 -1.08 -6.11
N MET A 123 -16.24 -0.88 -4.82
CA MET A 123 -16.35 -1.95 -3.81
C MET A 123 -17.80 -2.23 -3.39
N THR A 124 -18.71 -1.27 -3.55
CA THR A 124 -20.14 -1.38 -3.17
C THR A 124 -21.08 -1.60 -4.36
N GLY A 125 -20.61 -1.38 -5.59
CA GLY A 125 -21.45 -1.37 -6.80
C GLY A 125 -22.50 -0.24 -6.82
N CYS A 126 -22.32 0.80 -6.00
CA CYS A 126 -23.26 1.90 -5.80
C CYS A 126 -22.60 3.24 -6.12
N LEU A 127 -23.34 4.20 -6.67
CA LEU A 127 -22.81 5.55 -6.97
C LEU A 127 -22.67 6.42 -5.70
N PRO A 128 -21.89 7.52 -5.73
CA PRO A 128 -21.67 8.42 -4.60
C PRO A 128 -22.93 8.86 -3.85
N GLU A 129 -24.05 9.06 -4.55
CA GLU A 129 -25.31 9.51 -3.94
C GLU A 129 -25.92 8.45 -3.01
N LYS A 130 -25.64 7.17 -3.30
CA LYS A 130 -26.11 6.04 -2.49
C LYS A 130 -25.08 5.62 -1.44
N THR A 131 -23.78 5.72 -1.72
CA THR A 131 -22.72 5.39 -0.75
C THR A 131 -22.54 6.48 0.30
N GLY A 132 -22.87 7.74 -0.03
CA GLY A 132 -22.67 8.92 0.81
C GLY A 132 -21.27 9.53 0.74
N VAL A 133 -20.38 9.01 -0.11
CA VAL A 133 -18.96 9.41 -0.17
C VAL A 133 -18.68 10.19 -1.46
N TYR A 134 -18.45 11.50 -1.31
CA TYR A 134 -18.24 12.43 -2.43
C TYR A 134 -16.81 13.00 -2.51
N THR A 135 -16.03 12.94 -1.43
CA THR A 135 -14.62 13.37 -1.36
C THR A 135 -13.91 12.68 -0.18
N PHE A 136 -12.68 13.08 0.14
CA PHE A 136 -11.86 12.49 1.20
C PHE A 136 -12.28 12.84 2.64
N GLY A 137 -13.13 13.86 2.82
CA GLY A 137 -13.70 14.22 4.12
C GLY A 137 -15.15 14.69 4.03
N MET A 138 -15.75 15.02 5.17
CA MET A 138 -17.10 15.55 5.28
C MET A 138 -17.20 16.54 6.43
N TRP A 139 -18.10 17.51 6.31
CA TRP A 139 -18.39 18.44 7.39
C TRP A 139 -19.16 17.74 8.52
N SER A 140 -18.57 17.71 9.71
CA SER A 140 -19.24 17.30 10.93
C SER A 140 -20.02 18.47 11.51
N ARG A 141 -21.34 18.29 11.70
CA ARG A 141 -22.17 19.28 12.43
C ARG A 141 -21.95 19.23 13.94
N GLU A 142 -21.45 18.12 14.46
CA GLU A 142 -21.20 17.91 15.89
C GLU A 142 -19.87 18.59 16.27
N GLU A 143 -18.78 18.20 15.60
CA GLU A 143 -17.43 18.73 15.86
C GLU A 143 -17.18 20.11 15.21
N GLN A 144 -18.09 20.60 14.37
CA GLN A 144 -17.96 21.86 13.60
C GLN A 144 -16.67 21.95 12.74
N GLU A 145 -16.21 20.80 12.24
CA GLU A 145 -14.98 20.72 11.42
C GLU A 145 -15.12 19.72 10.25
N PHE A 146 -14.12 19.72 9.36
CA PHE A 146 -14.08 18.83 8.21
C PHE A 146 -13.32 17.53 8.53
N LEU A 147 -14.06 16.50 8.90
CA LEU A 147 -13.51 15.21 9.31
C LEU A 147 -13.11 14.33 8.11
N PRO A 148 -12.03 13.52 8.22
CA PRO A 148 -11.72 12.44 7.29
C PRO A 148 -12.89 11.44 7.15
N VAL A 149 -13.24 11.03 5.94
CA VAL A 149 -14.27 9.97 5.73
C VAL A 149 -13.73 8.61 6.19
N ARG A 150 -14.52 7.93 7.02
CA ARG A 150 -14.21 6.61 7.60
C ARG A 150 -15.10 5.53 6.97
N SER A 151 -14.72 4.27 7.15
CA SER A 151 -15.49 3.09 6.71
C SER A 151 -16.93 3.10 7.27
N ILE A 152 -17.12 3.60 8.49
CA ILE A 152 -18.41 3.69 9.17
C ILE A 152 -19.37 4.70 8.55
N ASP A 153 -18.85 5.67 7.79
CA ASP A 153 -19.64 6.70 7.12
C ASP A 153 -20.14 6.22 5.74
N VAL A 154 -19.61 5.09 5.22
CA VAL A 154 -20.08 4.43 4.00
C VAL A 154 -21.44 3.77 4.24
N ARG A 155 -22.48 4.25 3.55
CA ARG A 155 -23.89 3.88 3.78
C ARG A 155 -24.31 2.51 3.26
N THR A 156 -23.46 1.85 2.48
CA THR A 156 -23.77 0.58 1.79
C THR A 156 -22.79 -0.53 2.15
N PRO A 157 -23.23 -1.80 2.20
CA PRO A 157 -22.35 -2.96 2.21
C PRO A 157 -21.45 -3.01 0.96
N SER A 158 -20.25 -3.53 1.15
CA SER A 158 -19.25 -3.80 0.11
C SER A 158 -19.23 -5.29 -0.29
N VAL A 159 -18.50 -5.60 -1.36
CA VAL A 159 -18.35 -6.96 -1.91
C VAL A 159 -17.79 -7.96 -0.89
N TRP A 160 -16.91 -7.52 0.03
CA TRP A 160 -16.40 -8.37 1.11
C TRP A 160 -17.44 -8.64 2.20
N ASP A 161 -18.40 -7.74 2.42
CA ASP A 161 -19.51 -7.95 3.36
C ASP A 161 -20.46 -9.02 2.80
N ALA A 162 -20.83 -8.91 1.51
CA ALA A 162 -21.56 -9.97 0.80
C ALA A 162 -20.83 -11.32 0.84
N ALA A 163 -19.54 -11.35 0.51
CA ALA A 163 -18.75 -12.57 0.54
C ALA A 163 -18.71 -13.18 1.95
N SER A 164 -18.60 -12.36 2.99
CA SER A 164 -18.58 -12.79 4.39
C SER A 164 -19.93 -13.34 4.85
N TYR A 165 -21.03 -12.66 4.54
CA TYR A 165 -22.38 -13.16 4.84
C TYR A 165 -22.70 -14.44 4.05
N ALA A 166 -22.16 -14.59 2.83
CA ALA A 166 -22.18 -15.82 2.04
C ALA A 166 -21.19 -16.91 2.54
N VAL A 167 -20.56 -16.70 3.71
CA VAL A 167 -19.60 -17.60 4.39
C VAL A 167 -18.42 -17.99 3.48
N LYS A 168 -17.90 -17.03 2.70
CA LYS A 168 -16.70 -17.16 1.86
C LYS A 168 -15.48 -16.55 2.55
N ARG A 169 -14.31 -17.20 2.48
CA ARG A 169 -13.06 -16.69 3.06
C ARG A 169 -12.57 -15.50 2.27
N THR A 170 -12.51 -14.33 2.91
CA THR A 170 -12.31 -13.04 2.24
C THR A 170 -11.14 -12.26 2.83
N ALA A 171 -10.23 -11.78 1.98
CA ALA A 171 -9.18 -10.84 2.35
C ALA A 171 -9.43 -9.47 1.71
N ALA A 172 -9.45 -8.40 2.50
CA ALA A 172 -9.55 -7.01 2.02
C ALA A 172 -8.36 -6.20 2.57
N ILE A 173 -7.34 -5.96 1.73
CA ILE A 173 -6.03 -5.45 2.16
C ILE A 173 -5.70 -4.14 1.45
N ASN A 174 -5.36 -3.11 2.22
CA ASN A 174 -4.99 -1.77 1.75
C ASN A 174 -6.04 -1.07 0.86
N VAL A 175 -7.30 -1.54 0.87
CA VAL A 175 -8.39 -0.92 0.11
C VAL A 175 -8.72 0.44 0.72
N PRO A 176 -8.84 1.54 -0.05
CA PRO A 176 -9.23 2.84 0.49
C PRO A 176 -10.57 2.84 1.22
N CYS A 177 -10.72 3.70 2.23
CA CYS A 177 -11.94 3.84 3.05
C CYS A 177 -12.31 2.62 3.93
N THR A 178 -11.32 1.85 4.39
CA THR A 178 -11.52 0.65 5.23
C THR A 178 -11.12 0.83 6.71
N SER A 179 -10.80 2.05 7.15
CA SER A 179 -10.55 2.37 8.56
C SER A 179 -11.76 3.06 9.20
N PRO A 180 -12.18 2.71 10.44
CA PRO A 180 -11.71 1.55 11.21
C PRO A 180 -12.10 0.23 10.54
N VAL A 181 -11.36 -0.85 10.78
CA VAL A 181 -11.68 -2.15 10.17
C VAL A 181 -13.00 -2.73 10.69
N ARG A 182 -13.71 -3.43 9.81
CA ARG A 182 -14.90 -4.21 10.15
C ARG A 182 -14.57 -5.71 10.23
N ASP A 183 -15.37 -6.42 11.03
CA ASP A 183 -15.29 -7.88 11.11
C ASP A 183 -15.84 -8.53 9.84
N ILE A 184 -15.07 -9.46 9.27
CA ILE A 184 -15.40 -10.18 8.04
C ILE A 184 -14.97 -11.64 8.16
N ASN A 185 -15.50 -12.54 7.32
CA ASN A 185 -15.09 -13.94 7.35
C ASN A 185 -13.71 -14.11 6.67
N GLY A 186 -12.64 -13.72 7.33
CA GLY A 186 -11.30 -13.74 6.77
C GLY A 186 -10.40 -12.69 7.42
N ILE A 187 -9.78 -11.84 6.62
CA ILE A 187 -8.91 -10.77 7.12
C ILE A 187 -9.17 -9.41 6.47
N MET A 188 -9.14 -8.35 7.27
CA MET A 188 -9.07 -6.98 6.79
C MET A 188 -7.78 -6.34 7.28
N ILE A 189 -7.11 -5.59 6.41
CA ILE A 189 -6.04 -4.65 6.78
C ILE A 189 -6.44 -3.34 6.16
N SER A 190 -6.67 -2.32 7.00
CA SER A 190 -7.14 -1.03 6.52
C SER A 190 -6.14 -0.38 5.56
N GLY A 191 -6.64 0.45 4.65
CA GLY A 191 -5.84 1.07 3.60
C GLY A 191 -5.73 2.57 3.72
N MET A 192 -5.74 3.23 2.57
CA MET A 192 -5.83 4.69 2.47
C MET A 192 -7.00 5.21 3.31
N MET A 193 -6.77 6.25 4.12
CA MET A 193 -7.66 6.76 5.21
C MET A 193 -7.48 6.09 6.59
N THR A 194 -6.56 5.13 6.77
CA THR A 194 -6.14 4.73 8.12
C THR A 194 -5.49 5.93 8.82
N PRO A 195 -5.97 6.35 10.02
CA PRO A 195 -5.29 7.36 10.82
C PRO A 195 -3.89 6.85 11.17
N ILE A 196 -2.88 7.66 10.84
CA ILE A 196 -1.49 7.37 11.14
C ILE A 196 -0.96 8.47 12.04
N THR A 197 -0.35 8.07 13.15
CA THR A 197 0.34 9.00 14.04
C THR A 197 1.67 9.37 13.39
N LEU A 198 1.67 10.38 12.51
CA LEU A 198 2.89 10.97 12.00
C LEU A 198 3.57 11.73 13.15
N GLY A 199 4.76 11.29 13.56
CA GLY A 199 5.66 12.18 14.28
C GLY A 199 6.08 13.32 13.35
N ASP A 200 5.91 14.58 13.78
CA ASP A 200 6.22 15.82 13.03
C ASP A 200 7.73 15.98 12.75
N ARG A 201 8.28 15.12 11.91
CA ARG A 201 9.71 15.01 11.64
C ARG A 201 9.95 14.81 10.15
N THR A 202 9.83 15.93 9.43
CA THR A 202 10.25 16.11 8.05
C THR A 202 11.69 15.64 7.83
N GLY A 203 12.00 15.18 6.61
CA GLY A 203 13.28 14.51 6.32
C GLY A 203 14.51 15.34 6.69
N TYR A 204 15.26 14.87 7.69
CA TYR A 204 16.46 15.55 8.17
C TYR A 204 17.60 15.51 7.14
N LEU A 205 18.11 16.69 6.78
CA LEU A 205 19.41 16.88 6.15
C LEU A 205 20.44 17.04 7.26
N LEU A 206 21.37 16.08 7.37
CA LEU A 206 22.31 16.02 8.49
C LEU A 206 23.74 16.11 7.98
N GLN A 207 24.39 17.22 8.33
CA GLN A 207 25.78 17.49 8.00
C GLN A 207 26.68 16.68 8.94
N PHE A 208 27.63 15.94 8.38
CA PHE A 208 28.61 15.20 9.17
C PHE A 208 29.57 16.15 9.90
N LYS A 209 30.20 15.65 10.97
CA LYS A 209 31.49 16.17 11.45
C LYS A 209 32.49 15.02 11.46
N LYS A 210 33.74 15.31 11.09
CA LYS A 210 34.85 14.35 11.19
C LYS A 210 35.16 14.10 12.67
N LEU A 211 35.24 12.84 13.09
CA LEU A 211 35.59 12.53 14.48
C LEU A 211 37.08 12.76 14.73
N SER A 212 37.41 13.53 15.75
CA SER A 212 38.77 13.63 16.29
C SER A 212 39.13 12.32 17.02
N GLY A 213 40.21 11.66 16.60
CA GLY A 213 40.80 10.54 17.35
C GLY A 213 40.54 9.12 16.80
N SER A 214 39.75 8.96 15.73
CA SER A 214 39.63 7.65 15.07
C SER A 214 40.93 7.29 14.34
N GLN A 215 41.74 6.38 14.92
CA GLN A 215 42.89 5.82 14.21
C GLN A 215 42.43 4.88 13.08
N SER A 216 42.97 5.09 11.88
CA SER A 216 42.99 4.04 10.86
C SER A 216 43.82 2.89 11.38
N ASN A 217 43.24 1.70 11.47
CA ASN A 217 43.96 0.52 11.93
C ASN A 217 44.98 0.14 10.84
N ALA A 218 46.16 -0.40 11.20
CA ALA A 218 47.26 -0.63 10.24
C ALA A 218 46.98 -1.69 9.14
N LYS A 219 45.75 -2.22 9.08
CA LYS A 219 45.23 -3.14 8.06
C LYS A 219 44.16 -2.52 7.16
N THR A 220 43.87 -1.23 7.31
CA THR A 220 42.93 -0.49 6.46
C THR A 220 43.63 -0.14 5.13
N PRO A 221 43.11 -0.56 3.96
CA PRO A 221 43.70 -0.23 2.65
C PRO A 221 43.77 1.28 2.43
N GLN A 222 44.74 1.73 1.62
CA GLN A 222 45.01 3.15 1.42
C GLN A 222 43.87 3.89 0.68
N SER A 223 43.01 3.17 -0.05
CA SER A 223 41.80 3.70 -0.70
C SER A 223 40.59 3.85 0.23
N PHE A 224 40.66 3.35 1.48
CA PHE A 224 39.59 3.54 2.46
C PHE A 224 39.75 4.92 3.14
N SER A 225 38.69 5.73 3.11
CA SER A 225 38.67 6.98 3.89
C SER A 225 38.77 6.70 5.41
N PRO A 226 39.38 7.62 6.19
CA PRO A 226 39.26 7.60 7.64
C PRO A 226 37.78 7.54 8.07
N VAL A 227 37.50 6.77 9.13
CA VAL A 227 36.13 6.53 9.62
C VAL A 227 35.39 7.85 9.86
N LEU A 228 34.34 8.11 9.08
CA LEU A 228 33.48 9.29 9.25
C LEU A 228 32.37 9.00 10.27
N GLN A 229 32.77 8.79 11.52
CA GLN A 229 31.82 8.71 12.63
C GLN A 229 31.27 10.11 12.95
N ALA A 230 30.11 10.45 12.38
CA ALA A 230 29.26 11.50 12.95
C ALA A 230 28.25 10.82 13.87
N PRO A 231 28.35 10.98 15.20
CA PRO A 231 27.42 10.36 16.14
C PRO A 231 26.04 11.01 16.01
N LEU A 232 25.22 10.46 15.11
CA LEU A 232 23.85 10.95 14.96
C LEU A 232 22.97 10.34 16.05
N ALA A 233 22.94 11.01 17.21
CA ALA A 233 21.98 10.75 18.26
C ALA A 233 20.58 11.19 17.81
N PHE A 234 19.80 10.27 17.25
CA PHE A 234 18.38 10.48 16.99
C PHE A 234 17.60 9.50 17.86
N SER A 235 16.81 9.99 18.83
CA SER A 235 15.87 9.15 19.58
C SER A 235 16.48 7.87 20.18
N HIS A 236 17.59 7.99 20.92
CA HIS A 236 18.35 6.85 21.47
C HIS A 236 19.03 5.92 20.44
N ASN A 237 19.03 6.25 19.14
CA ASN A 237 19.85 5.58 18.13
C ASN A 237 21.14 6.35 17.88
N HIS A 238 22.20 5.64 17.53
CA HIS A 238 23.50 6.18 17.12
C HIS A 238 23.92 5.50 15.82
N PHE A 239 24.15 6.30 14.77
CA PHE A 239 24.57 5.81 13.46
C PHE A 239 26.06 6.06 13.24
N GLU A 240 26.78 5.05 12.76
CA GLU A 240 28.19 5.14 12.36
C GLU A 240 28.32 4.87 10.86
N PHE A 241 29.13 5.68 10.18
CA PHE A 241 29.33 5.59 8.73
C PHE A 241 30.81 5.35 8.41
N LEU A 242 31.08 4.29 7.65
CA LEU A 242 32.40 3.98 7.12
C LEU A 242 32.33 4.00 5.59
N LEU A 243 32.96 5.00 4.98
CA LEU A 243 33.13 5.07 3.53
C LEU A 243 34.35 4.25 3.13
N TYR A 244 34.21 3.48 2.07
CA TYR A 244 35.31 2.71 1.51
C TYR A 244 35.14 2.55 0.01
N ASP A 245 36.25 2.24 -0.65
CA ASP A 245 36.31 1.84 -2.03
C ASP A 245 36.46 0.31 -2.10
N THR A 246 35.72 -0.36 -3.00
CA THR A 246 35.81 -1.81 -3.20
C THR A 246 36.96 -2.26 -4.10
N THR A 247 37.57 -1.34 -4.86
CA THR A 247 38.55 -1.63 -5.91
C THR A 247 39.76 -0.72 -5.77
N ASP A 248 40.81 -1.20 -5.08
CA ASP A 248 42.07 -0.46 -4.89
C ASP A 248 42.82 -0.21 -6.23
N ASP A 249 42.34 0.78 -6.98
CA ASP A 249 42.90 1.29 -8.23
C ASP A 249 43.93 2.42 -7.99
N ARG A 250 44.25 2.67 -6.70
CA ARG A 250 45.09 3.77 -6.19
C ARG A 250 44.53 5.18 -6.39
N THR A 251 43.26 5.31 -6.80
CA THR A 251 42.50 6.56 -6.75
C THR A 251 41.53 6.52 -5.56
N VAL A 252 41.21 7.67 -4.96
CA VAL A 252 40.28 7.73 -3.83
C VAL A 252 38.88 8.05 -4.35
N ASN A 253 38.10 7.00 -4.60
CA ASN A 253 36.84 7.07 -5.36
C ASN A 253 35.68 6.30 -4.71
N HIS A 254 35.49 6.46 -3.38
CA HIS A 254 34.48 5.76 -2.56
C HIS A 254 33.21 5.38 -3.33
N ASP A 255 32.94 4.08 -3.42
CA ASP A 255 31.78 3.53 -4.11
C ASP A 255 30.74 2.97 -3.12
N HIS A 256 31.15 2.67 -1.88
CA HIS A 256 30.28 2.10 -0.84
C HIS A 256 30.37 2.82 0.51
N VAL A 257 29.27 2.74 1.26
CA VAL A 257 29.19 3.07 2.68
C VAL A 257 28.76 1.84 3.48
N ARG A 258 29.43 1.57 4.60
CA ARG A 258 28.91 0.71 5.66
C ARG A 258 28.23 1.58 6.72
N VAL A 259 26.95 1.36 6.93
CA VAL A 259 26.16 2.01 8.01
C VAL A 259 26.00 1.01 9.14
N THR A 260 26.45 1.36 10.35
CA THR A 260 26.25 0.58 11.58
C THR A 260 25.30 1.31 12.52
N LEU A 261 24.29 0.61 13.02
CA LEU A 261 23.33 1.13 14.00
C LEU A 261 23.63 0.59 15.40
N SER A 262 23.77 1.49 16.38
CA SER A 262 23.87 1.18 17.81
C SER A 262 22.76 1.89 18.60
N GLN A 263 22.47 1.42 19.81
CA GLN A 263 21.51 2.05 20.72
C GLN A 263 22.25 2.73 21.87
N GLN A 264 21.82 3.93 22.25
CA GLN A 264 22.31 4.63 23.43
C GLN A 264 21.29 4.43 24.57
N LEU A 265 21.71 3.79 25.65
CA LEU A 265 20.91 3.58 26.87
C LEU A 265 21.72 4.09 28.06
N GLU A 266 21.13 4.94 28.90
CA GLU A 266 21.73 5.39 30.17
C GLU A 266 23.18 5.88 30.04
N GLY A 267 23.46 6.68 28.99
CA GLY A 267 24.80 7.21 28.70
C GLY A 267 25.79 6.23 28.07
N SER A 268 25.45 4.94 27.96
CA SER A 268 26.29 3.89 27.37
C SER A 268 25.81 3.47 25.98
N LEU A 269 26.76 3.18 25.08
CA LEU A 269 26.45 2.66 23.74
C LEU A 269 26.38 1.13 23.74
N TYR A 270 25.17 0.61 23.59
CA TYR A 270 24.90 -0.81 23.39
C TYR A 270 24.83 -1.10 21.89
N LYS A 271 25.75 -1.91 21.39
CA LYS A 271 25.68 -2.41 20.01
C LYS A 271 24.50 -3.37 19.90
N ILE A 272 23.45 -2.97 19.18
CA ILE A 272 22.40 -3.90 18.75
C ILE A 272 23.10 -4.98 17.89
N PRO A 273 22.95 -6.28 18.18
CA PRO A 273 23.60 -7.31 17.39
C PRO A 273 23.17 -7.25 15.91
N LYS A 274 24.16 -7.06 15.03
CA LYS A 274 24.08 -7.22 13.55
C LYS A 274 23.09 -6.31 12.80
N GLN A 275 23.33 -5.01 12.79
CA GLN A 275 22.86 -4.13 11.70
C GLN A 275 24.01 -3.27 11.15
N SER A 276 24.87 -3.91 10.35
CA SER A 276 25.83 -3.24 9.47
C SER A 276 25.43 -3.52 8.02
N TYR A 277 25.11 -2.47 7.25
CA TYR A 277 24.70 -2.57 5.85
C TYR A 277 25.75 -1.96 4.94
N ASN A 278 26.27 -2.72 3.97
CA ASN A 278 27.05 -2.17 2.87
C ASN A 278 26.07 -1.67 1.78
N ILE A 279 26.15 -0.39 1.43
CA ILE A 279 25.21 0.30 0.53
C ILE A 279 26.04 1.07 -0.49
N PRO A 280 25.74 0.98 -1.81
CA PRO A 280 26.41 1.82 -2.81
C PRO A 280 26.14 3.31 -2.57
N LEU A 281 27.11 4.18 -2.83
CA LEU A 281 26.88 5.62 -2.72
C LEU A 281 25.79 6.09 -3.71
N GLY A 282 25.03 7.12 -3.30
CA GLY A 282 23.86 7.58 -4.03
C GLY A 282 22.61 6.67 -3.93
N MET A 283 22.71 5.47 -3.34
CA MET A 283 21.57 4.58 -3.12
C MET A 283 21.00 4.71 -1.71
N PHE A 284 19.69 4.49 -1.58
CA PHE A 284 19.05 4.29 -0.28
C PHE A 284 19.39 2.91 0.30
N SER A 285 19.54 2.87 1.62
CA SER A 285 19.70 1.66 2.40
C SER A 285 18.50 0.69 2.26
N PRO A 286 18.67 -0.56 2.68
CA PRO A 286 17.57 -1.36 3.25
C PRO A 286 16.86 -0.58 4.36
N TRP A 287 15.64 -0.97 4.73
CA TRP A 287 14.97 -0.36 5.88
C TRP A 287 15.77 -0.59 7.16
N LEU A 288 16.16 0.50 7.80
CA LEU A 288 16.79 0.52 9.11
C LEU A 288 15.68 0.57 10.16
N LYS A 289 15.69 -0.37 11.10
CA LYS A 289 14.77 -0.35 12.24
C LYS A 289 15.35 0.54 13.32
N ILE A 290 14.65 1.59 13.67
CA ILE A 290 15.07 2.61 14.64
C ILE A 290 14.10 2.65 15.81
N ASN A 291 14.58 3.10 16.96
CA ASN A 291 13.69 3.51 18.05
C ASN A 291 13.33 5.00 17.87
N VAL A 292 12.14 5.43 18.26
CA VAL A 292 11.71 6.83 18.14
C VAL A 292 11.19 7.27 19.50
N GLN A 293 11.79 8.31 20.07
CA GLN A 293 11.24 8.93 21.27
C GLN A 293 10.19 9.93 20.83
N LYS A 294 9.00 9.74 21.36
CA LYS A 294 7.80 10.54 21.13
C LYS A 294 7.11 10.62 22.47
N ASP A 295 7.03 11.84 22.98
CA ASP A 295 6.66 12.12 24.37
C ASP A 295 7.50 11.26 25.34
N ASP A 296 6.86 10.62 26.32
CA ASP A 296 7.51 9.74 27.31
C ASP A 296 7.65 8.27 26.85
N ARG A 297 7.44 7.97 25.57
CA ARG A 297 7.46 6.60 25.02
C ARG A 297 8.56 6.40 23.99
N ILE A 298 9.01 5.15 23.87
CA ILE A 298 9.93 4.69 22.81
C ILE A 298 9.17 3.78 21.86
N GLU A 299 8.87 4.31 20.68
CA GLU A 299 8.18 3.62 19.58
C GLU A 299 9.17 2.96 18.62
N LYS A 300 8.71 2.02 17.79
CA LYS A 300 9.53 1.42 16.73
C LYS A 300 9.23 2.11 15.39
N GLY A 301 10.28 2.53 14.70
CA GLY A 301 10.22 3.17 13.40
C GLY A 301 11.09 2.49 12.34
N TRP A 302 10.82 2.80 11.08
CA TRP A 302 11.57 2.39 9.91
C TRP A 302 11.97 3.62 9.12
N CYS A 303 13.26 3.73 8.77
CA CYS A 303 13.74 4.76 7.86
C CYS A 303 14.74 4.17 6.85
N LYS A 304 15.00 4.92 5.79
CA LYS A 304 16.11 4.69 4.87
C LYS A 304 17.09 5.84 4.96
N VAL A 305 18.38 5.54 4.90
CA VAL A 305 19.43 6.56 4.75
C VAL A 305 20.06 6.44 3.36
N ARG A 306 20.40 7.57 2.76
CA ARG A 306 21.21 7.66 1.54
C ARG A 306 22.35 8.62 1.80
N ILE A 307 23.55 8.24 1.36
CA ILE A 307 24.70 9.12 1.35
C ILE A 307 24.89 9.70 -0.04
N LEU A 308 24.93 11.03 -0.12
CA LEU A 308 25.13 11.80 -1.35
C LEU A 308 26.49 12.51 -1.27
N PRO A 309 27.18 12.74 -2.41
CA PRO A 309 28.27 13.70 -2.45
C PRO A 309 27.75 15.11 -2.11
N PHE A 310 28.56 15.90 -1.44
CA PHE A 310 28.23 17.27 -1.06
C PHE A 310 29.42 18.19 -1.41
N ASN A 311 29.14 19.31 -2.06
CA ASN A 311 30.17 20.21 -2.59
C ASN A 311 30.75 21.11 -1.48
N ASN A 312 31.38 20.48 -0.49
CA ASN A 312 32.03 21.15 0.63
C ASN A 312 33.37 20.46 0.94
N PRO A 313 34.53 21.15 0.82
CA PRO A 313 35.85 20.55 1.06
C PRO A 313 36.05 19.99 2.47
N GLN A 314 35.31 20.47 3.47
CA GLN A 314 35.35 19.98 4.84
C GLN A 314 34.41 18.79 5.08
N TYR A 315 33.32 18.70 4.28
CA TYR A 315 32.26 17.70 4.39
C TYR A 315 31.87 17.18 3.00
N PRO A 316 32.67 16.29 2.37
CA PRO A 316 32.48 15.88 0.97
C PRO A 316 31.22 15.02 0.73
N HIS A 317 30.46 14.69 1.78
CA HIS A 317 29.24 13.89 1.72
C HIS A 317 28.16 14.47 2.65
N ILE A 318 26.90 14.09 2.42
CA ILE A 318 25.76 14.40 3.31
C ILE A 318 24.85 13.17 3.47
N ALA A 319 24.36 12.95 4.70
CA ALA A 319 23.34 11.93 4.97
C ALA A 319 21.94 12.53 4.83
N ARG A 320 21.12 11.91 3.98
CA ARG A 320 19.69 12.20 3.84
C ARG A 320 18.90 11.01 4.35
N PHE A 321 18.02 11.26 5.31
CA PHE A 321 17.07 10.27 5.81
C PHE A 321 15.74 10.41 5.09
N SER A 322 15.05 9.28 4.88
CA SER A 322 13.63 9.29 4.52
C SER A 322 12.79 9.80 5.69
N HIS A 323 11.51 10.05 5.43
CA HIS A 323 10.51 10.06 6.49
C HIS A 323 10.60 8.78 7.33
N ILE A 324 10.29 8.91 8.61
CA ILE A 324 10.20 7.78 9.54
C ILE A 324 8.77 7.23 9.45
N LEU A 325 8.67 5.93 9.21
CA LEU A 325 7.40 5.19 9.19
C LEU A 325 7.28 4.45 10.52
N PHE A 326 6.13 4.53 11.17
CA PHE A 326 5.93 3.99 12.51
C PHE A 326 5.36 2.56 12.46
N ALA A 327 5.55 1.83 13.56
CA ALA A 327 4.95 0.52 13.76
C ALA A 327 3.44 0.64 13.71
N THR A 328 2.78 -0.37 13.18
CA THR A 328 1.31 -0.42 13.19
C THR A 328 0.71 -0.60 14.59
N GLY A 329 1.53 -0.81 15.62
CA GLY A 329 1.11 -0.80 17.03
C GLY A 329 0.88 0.59 17.63
N ASP A 330 1.34 1.68 16.99
CA ASP A 330 1.20 3.07 17.50
C ASP A 330 0.03 3.84 16.85
N THR A 331 -0.92 3.12 16.27
CA THR A 331 -2.24 3.63 15.93
C THR A 331 -3.23 3.20 17.03
N ASP A 332 -3.79 4.16 17.76
CA ASP A 332 -4.92 3.94 18.68
C ASP A 332 -6.19 3.42 17.96
N VAL A 333 -6.13 3.31 16.62
CA VAL A 333 -7.21 2.87 15.74
C VAL A 333 -6.95 1.44 15.28
N ARG A 334 -7.95 0.57 15.51
CA ARG A 334 -7.98 -0.81 15.04
C ARG A 334 -7.84 -0.89 13.51
N PHE A 335 -6.68 -1.36 13.06
CA PHE A 335 -6.28 -1.40 11.64
C PHE A 335 -6.29 -2.81 11.02
N THR A 336 -6.45 -3.86 11.82
CA THR A 336 -6.55 -5.27 11.37
C THR A 336 -7.79 -5.96 11.92
N HIS A 337 -8.38 -6.83 11.08
CA HIS A 337 -9.26 -7.90 11.51
C HIS A 337 -8.68 -9.24 11.03
N PRO A 338 -8.64 -10.30 11.87
CA PRO A 338 -8.78 -10.23 13.33
C PRO A 338 -7.58 -9.45 13.92
N ASP A 339 -7.74 -8.94 15.13
CA ASP A 339 -6.77 -8.05 15.78
C ASP A 339 -5.40 -8.72 15.98
N SER A 340 -5.39 -10.04 16.16
CA SER A 340 -4.17 -10.88 16.23
C SER A 340 -3.34 -10.90 14.94
N LEU A 341 -3.89 -10.43 13.81
CA LEU A 341 -3.14 -10.29 12.56
C LEU A 341 -2.07 -9.21 12.62
N ALA A 342 -2.26 -8.15 13.42
CA ALA A 342 -1.24 -7.12 13.66
C ALA A 342 0.10 -7.74 14.10
N ASP A 343 0.02 -8.66 15.05
CA ASP A 343 1.15 -9.41 15.60
C ASP A 343 1.86 -10.27 14.54
N VAL A 344 1.09 -10.92 13.66
CA VAL A 344 1.62 -11.72 12.54
C VAL A 344 2.35 -10.82 11.54
N LEU A 345 1.73 -9.69 11.15
CA LEU A 345 2.30 -8.71 10.24
C LEU A 345 3.61 -8.12 10.81
N GLN A 346 3.64 -7.79 12.09
CA GLN A 346 4.84 -7.29 12.76
C GLN A 346 5.95 -8.35 12.83
N LYS A 347 5.63 -9.60 13.19
CA LYS A 347 6.61 -10.69 13.35
C LYS A 347 7.15 -11.24 12.02
N GLN A 348 6.32 -11.30 10.97
CA GLN A 348 6.67 -11.95 9.70
C GLN A 348 7.14 -10.95 8.62
N LEU A 349 6.65 -9.71 8.66
CA LEU A 349 6.91 -8.73 7.62
C LEU A 349 7.63 -7.46 8.11
N ASP A 350 7.68 -7.22 9.42
CA ASP A 350 8.00 -5.92 10.01
C ASP A 350 7.11 -4.82 9.45
N TYR A 351 5.80 -5.08 9.44
CA TYR A 351 4.81 -4.26 8.75
C TYR A 351 4.63 -2.88 9.41
N TYR A 352 4.69 -1.85 8.57
CA TYR A 352 4.48 -0.45 8.89
C TYR A 352 3.42 0.13 7.94
N PHE A 353 2.72 1.19 8.33
CA PHE A 353 1.84 1.91 7.40
C PHE A 353 2.64 2.89 6.53
N PRO A 354 2.61 2.76 5.19
CA PRO A 354 3.14 3.81 4.31
C PRO A 354 2.22 5.03 4.37
N SER A 355 2.77 6.20 4.70
CA SER A 355 2.01 7.45 4.59
C SER A 355 1.80 7.87 3.13
N ARG A 356 0.87 8.81 2.91
CA ARG A 356 0.68 9.44 1.59
C ARG A 356 1.82 10.40 1.28
N PHE A 357 1.99 10.70 -0.02
CA PHE A 357 2.87 11.76 -0.53
C PHE A 357 4.29 11.77 0.05
N LEU A 358 4.87 10.58 0.18
CA LEU A 358 6.27 10.36 0.55
C LEU A 358 7.22 10.70 -0.60
N ASP A 359 8.49 10.96 -0.27
CA ASP A 359 9.57 11.21 -1.24
C ASP A 359 9.53 10.22 -2.43
N ARG A 360 9.45 10.76 -3.66
CA ARG A 360 9.31 9.99 -4.91
C ARG A 360 10.33 8.86 -5.05
N GLU A 361 11.51 9.06 -4.49
CA GLU A 361 12.63 8.11 -4.57
C GLU A 361 12.44 6.88 -3.67
N ILE A 362 11.66 6.99 -2.58
CA ILE A 362 11.37 5.85 -1.68
C ILE A 362 10.13 5.07 -2.10
N ILE A 363 9.20 5.66 -2.86
CA ILE A 363 7.95 5.02 -3.27
C ILE A 363 8.17 3.65 -3.97
N PRO A 364 9.14 3.46 -4.89
CA PRO A 364 9.42 2.13 -5.44
C PRO A 364 9.77 1.06 -4.39
N SER A 365 10.40 1.45 -3.27
CA SER A 365 10.65 0.53 -2.15
C SER A 365 9.35 0.17 -1.43
N LEU A 366 8.45 1.14 -1.21
CA LEU A 366 7.13 0.92 -0.61
C LEU A 366 6.27 -0.01 -1.48
N THR A 367 6.33 0.13 -2.80
CA THR A 367 5.64 -0.76 -3.75
C THR A 367 6.15 -2.19 -3.62
N LYS A 368 7.47 -2.38 -3.50
CA LYS A 368 8.09 -3.69 -3.30
C LYS A 368 7.67 -4.34 -1.98
N ASP A 369 7.60 -3.57 -0.89
CA ASP A 369 7.10 -4.08 0.40
C ASP A 369 5.60 -4.37 0.38
N GLY A 370 4.80 -3.55 -0.31
CA GLY A 370 3.39 -3.83 -0.59
C GLY A 370 3.19 -5.14 -1.35
N ALA A 371 3.99 -5.36 -2.40
CA ALA A 371 4.00 -6.62 -3.16
C ALA A 371 4.44 -7.83 -2.31
N ARG A 372 5.46 -7.66 -1.43
CA ARG A 372 5.90 -8.68 -0.47
C ARG A 372 4.77 -9.05 0.50
N ALA A 373 4.09 -8.05 1.06
CA ALA A 373 2.95 -8.24 1.95
C ALA A 373 1.77 -8.92 1.23
N ALA A 374 1.41 -8.46 0.02
CA ALA A 374 0.37 -9.06 -0.80
C ALA A 374 0.66 -10.55 -1.10
N SER A 375 1.90 -10.87 -1.50
CA SER A 375 2.34 -12.25 -1.76
C SER A 375 2.33 -13.12 -0.50
N PHE A 376 2.70 -12.59 0.67
CA PHE A 376 2.59 -13.31 1.94
C PHE A 376 1.13 -13.58 2.29
N LEU A 377 0.29 -12.55 2.29
CA LEU A 377 -1.12 -12.64 2.68
C LEU A 377 -1.95 -13.49 1.72
N TYR A 378 -1.63 -13.51 0.42
CA TYR A 378 -2.26 -14.40 -0.54
C TYR A 378 -2.03 -15.89 -0.22
N ARG A 379 -0.90 -16.23 0.40
CA ARG A 379 -0.55 -17.59 0.84
C ARG A 379 -0.90 -17.89 2.31
N TYR A 380 -1.28 -16.87 3.09
CA TYR A 380 -1.57 -16.98 4.52
C TYR A 380 -2.85 -17.78 4.82
N ASP A 381 -3.84 -17.75 3.93
CA ASP A 381 -5.08 -18.51 4.06
C ASP A 381 -5.60 -18.95 2.67
N ASP A 382 -6.56 -19.88 2.67
CA ASP A 382 -7.19 -20.43 1.50
C ASP A 382 -8.39 -19.57 1.06
N TRP A 383 -8.12 -18.44 0.39
CA TRP A 383 -9.13 -17.44 0.02
C TRP A 383 -10.15 -17.89 -1.04
N ASP A 384 -11.40 -17.47 -0.87
CA ASP A 384 -12.43 -17.40 -1.93
C ASP A 384 -12.37 -16.05 -2.67
N LEU A 385 -12.16 -14.96 -1.94
CA LEU A 385 -12.07 -13.60 -2.47
C LEU A 385 -10.86 -12.90 -1.86
N PHE A 386 -9.88 -12.53 -2.69
CA PHE A 386 -8.69 -11.79 -2.27
C PHE A 386 -8.64 -10.43 -2.96
N LEU A 387 -8.68 -9.34 -2.18
CA LEU A 387 -8.49 -7.97 -2.66
C LEU A 387 -7.21 -7.39 -2.07
N PHE A 388 -6.35 -6.87 -2.93
CA PHE A 388 -5.20 -6.04 -2.55
C PHE A 388 -5.13 -4.81 -3.44
N VAL A 389 -4.83 -3.64 -2.88
CA VAL A 389 -4.70 -2.38 -3.64
C VAL A 389 -3.30 -1.81 -3.51
N PHE A 390 -2.67 -1.47 -4.63
CA PHE A 390 -1.49 -0.60 -4.67
C PHE A 390 -1.93 0.86 -4.79
N THR A 391 -1.55 1.70 -3.83
CA THR A 391 -1.80 3.16 -3.84
C THR A 391 -0.56 3.95 -4.26
N GLN A 392 0.60 3.28 -4.37
CA GLN A 392 1.89 3.88 -4.67
C GLN A 392 1.96 4.48 -6.08
N THR A 393 1.16 3.97 -7.02
CA THR A 393 1.04 4.49 -8.39
C THR A 393 0.40 5.87 -8.46
N ASP A 394 -0.58 6.16 -7.61
CA ASP A 394 -1.19 7.49 -7.49
C ASP A 394 -0.21 8.47 -6.82
N ASN A 395 0.34 8.08 -5.67
CA ASN A 395 1.35 8.85 -4.94
C ASN A 395 2.54 9.26 -5.83
N ILE A 396 3.08 8.35 -6.66
CA ILE A 396 4.23 8.67 -7.51
C ILE A 396 3.86 9.55 -8.70
N GLN A 397 2.67 9.38 -9.29
CA GLN A 397 2.22 10.22 -10.39
C GLN A 397 2.02 11.68 -9.96
N HIS A 398 1.54 11.91 -8.73
CA HIS A 398 1.46 13.24 -8.14
C HIS A 398 2.83 13.93 -7.96
N LEU A 399 3.93 13.19 -7.86
CA LEU A 399 5.27 13.72 -7.54
C LEU A 399 6.27 13.66 -8.70
N ASP A 400 6.03 12.78 -9.68
CA ASP A 400 6.98 12.41 -10.74
C ASP A 400 6.29 12.22 -12.11
N GLY A 401 4.97 12.45 -12.19
CA GLY A 401 4.17 12.29 -13.42
C GLY A 401 4.29 10.89 -14.01
N ALA A 402 4.43 10.81 -15.32
CA ALA A 402 4.70 9.55 -16.03
C ALA A 402 6.21 9.28 -16.23
N SER A 403 7.09 9.80 -15.36
CA SER A 403 8.54 9.76 -15.55
C SER A 403 9.23 8.57 -14.84
N GLY A 404 10.52 8.73 -14.49
CA GLY A 404 11.44 7.63 -14.18
C GLY A 404 11.04 6.77 -12.98
N TYR A 405 10.68 7.38 -11.85
CA TYR A 405 10.29 6.63 -10.65
C TYR A 405 8.90 6.00 -10.82
N THR A 406 8.01 6.63 -11.58
CA THR A 406 6.72 6.03 -11.97
C THR A 406 6.94 4.72 -12.74
N LYS A 407 7.86 4.68 -13.72
CA LYS A 407 8.22 3.42 -14.39
C LYS A 407 8.70 2.37 -13.39
N LEU A 408 9.58 2.72 -12.45
CA LEU A 408 10.05 1.77 -11.42
C LEU A 408 8.90 1.19 -10.59
N VAL A 409 7.92 2.00 -10.15
CA VAL A 409 6.73 1.54 -9.42
C VAL A 409 5.92 0.53 -10.25
N TYR A 410 5.61 0.85 -11.51
CA TYR A 410 4.84 -0.08 -12.37
C TYR A 410 5.59 -1.38 -12.64
N ARG A 411 6.92 -1.37 -12.74
CA ARG A 411 7.73 -2.59 -12.92
C ARG A 411 7.68 -3.53 -11.71
N GLU A 412 7.66 -2.99 -10.49
CA GLU A 412 7.50 -3.82 -9.28
C GLU A 412 6.10 -4.45 -9.23
N ILE A 413 5.06 -3.73 -9.64
CA ILE A 413 3.69 -4.26 -9.76
C ILE A 413 3.60 -5.32 -10.88
N ASP A 414 4.23 -5.09 -12.04
CA ASP A 414 4.27 -6.09 -13.12
C ASP A 414 4.91 -7.40 -12.65
N ARG A 415 6.06 -7.33 -11.95
CA ARG A 415 6.72 -8.51 -11.40
C ARG A 415 5.80 -9.26 -10.43
N PHE A 416 5.13 -8.54 -9.51
CA PHE A 416 4.15 -9.12 -8.61
C PHE A 416 2.99 -9.81 -9.35
N LEU A 417 2.44 -9.18 -10.39
CA LEU A 417 1.40 -9.78 -11.23
C LEU A 417 1.90 -11.05 -11.93
N GLY A 418 3.15 -11.05 -12.41
CA GLY A 418 3.83 -12.22 -12.96
C GLY A 418 3.91 -13.38 -11.97
N GLU A 419 4.45 -13.12 -10.77
CA GLU A 419 4.57 -14.10 -9.67
C GLU A 419 3.21 -14.63 -9.22
N LEU A 420 2.20 -13.75 -9.11
CA LEU A 420 0.84 -14.10 -8.72
C LEU A 420 0.18 -15.00 -9.78
N MET A 421 0.32 -14.66 -11.07
CA MET A 421 -0.20 -15.48 -12.18
C MET A 421 0.37 -16.90 -12.21
N VAL A 422 1.61 -17.11 -11.77
CA VAL A 422 2.24 -18.44 -11.67
C VAL A 422 1.64 -19.26 -10.53
N GLN A 423 1.25 -18.62 -9.43
CA GLN A 423 0.61 -19.26 -8.27
C GLN A 423 -0.87 -19.62 -8.50
N LEU A 424 -1.51 -19.04 -9.52
CA LEU A 424 -2.90 -19.36 -9.87
C LEU A 424 -2.99 -20.74 -10.56
N PRO A 425 -4.00 -21.58 -10.27
CA PRO A 425 -4.18 -22.86 -10.94
C PRO A 425 -4.30 -22.68 -12.46
N LYS A 426 -3.51 -23.44 -13.22
CA LYS A 426 -3.56 -23.46 -14.69
C LYS A 426 -4.98 -23.81 -15.16
N LYS A 427 -5.57 -22.96 -16.00
CA LYS A 427 -6.95 -23.13 -16.47
C LYS A 427 -7.11 -24.40 -17.32
N GLN A 428 -8.23 -25.10 -17.13
CA GLN A 428 -8.67 -26.19 -18.03
C GLN A 428 -9.44 -25.69 -19.25
N HIS A 429 -9.83 -24.41 -19.31
CA HIS A 429 -10.56 -23.81 -20.42
C HIS A 429 -10.04 -22.40 -20.76
N PRO A 430 -10.12 -21.97 -22.03
CA PRO A 430 -9.72 -20.63 -22.42
C PRO A 430 -10.50 -19.57 -21.66
N TYR A 431 -9.92 -18.37 -21.54
CA TYR A 431 -10.60 -17.21 -20.96
C TYR A 431 -11.93 -17.03 -21.71
N HIS A 432 -13.04 -16.91 -20.96
CA HIS A 432 -14.26 -16.33 -21.51
C HIS A 432 -13.92 -14.90 -21.92
N ARG A 433 -13.60 -14.70 -23.20
CA ARG A 433 -13.60 -13.37 -23.79
C ARG A 433 -14.98 -12.80 -23.51
N PHE A 434 -15.05 -11.75 -22.71
CA PHE A 434 -16.21 -10.88 -22.74
C PHE A 434 -16.20 -10.22 -24.12
N ARG A 435 -16.80 -10.88 -25.11
CA ARG A 435 -17.23 -10.22 -26.34
C ARG A 435 -18.21 -9.15 -25.86
N SER A 436 -17.78 -7.90 -25.93
CA SER A 436 -18.59 -6.75 -25.57
C SER A 436 -19.80 -6.65 -26.50
N ARG A 437 -20.90 -7.31 -26.12
CA ARG A 437 -22.27 -6.96 -26.55
C ARG A 437 -22.70 -5.62 -25.92
N LEU A 438 -21.79 -4.64 -25.93
CA LEU A 438 -22.02 -3.22 -25.65
C LEU A 438 -21.96 -2.39 -26.95
N GLN A 439 -21.87 -3.06 -28.12
CA GLN A 439 -22.40 -2.48 -29.36
C GLN A 439 -23.92 -2.34 -29.21
N GLY A 440 -24.40 -1.16 -28.80
CA GLY A 440 -25.83 -0.85 -28.77
C GLY A 440 -26.38 -0.18 -27.51
N ILE A 441 -25.65 0.74 -26.87
CA ILE A 441 -26.27 1.69 -25.93
C ILE A 441 -25.85 3.12 -26.31
N TYR A 442 -26.71 3.76 -27.09
CA TYR A 442 -26.80 5.19 -27.39
C TYR A 442 -25.49 5.97 -27.61
N VAL A 443 -25.10 6.07 -28.88
CA VAL A 443 -24.62 7.35 -29.40
C VAL A 443 -25.83 8.28 -29.52
N ARG A 444 -25.82 9.39 -28.80
CA ARG A 444 -26.48 10.64 -29.21
C ARG A 444 -25.42 11.73 -29.24
N HIS A 445 -25.50 12.57 -30.27
CA HIS A 445 -24.55 13.63 -30.60
C HIS A 445 -24.42 14.66 -29.49
#